data_AF-A0A920RJ51-F1
#
_entry.id   AF-A0A920RJ51-F1
#
_cell.length_a   1.000
_cell.length_b   1.000
_cell.length_c   1.000
_cell.angle_alpha   90.00
_cell.angle_beta   90.00
_cell.angle_gamma   90.00
#
_symmetry.space_group_name_H-M   'P 1'
#
loop_
_entity.id
_entity.type
_entity.pdbx_description
1 polymer ?
#
loop_
_entity_poly.entity_id
_entity_poly.type
_entity_poly.pdbx_seq_one_letter_code
_entity_poly.pdbx_strand_id
1 'polypeptide(L)' 'MVSGEGKWKVLHRAQFGEETYATPAIVDGRIYLRTDGHLYCFR' A
#
# COMPACT_ATOMS: atom_id res chain seq x y z
N MET A 1 18.31 -16.58 -0.62
CA MET A 1 17.66 -16.34 0.69
C MET A 1 18.37 -15.15 1.30
N VAL A 2 17.68 -14.04 1.59
CA VAL A 2 18.32 -12.84 2.16
C VAL A 2 17.91 -12.74 3.63
N SER A 3 18.88 -12.71 4.54
CA SER A 3 18.67 -12.45 5.95
C SER A 3 18.52 -10.94 6.18
N GLY A 4 17.45 -10.50 6.84
CA GLY A 4 17.21 -9.09 7.14
C GLY A 4 17.35 -8.79 8.63
N GLU A 5 18.40 -8.06 9.02
CA GLU A 5 18.59 -7.50 10.38
C GLU A 5 18.15 -6.02 10.47
N GLY A 6 17.10 -5.62 9.73
CA GLY A 6 16.70 -4.21 9.58
C GLY A 6 15.65 -3.74 10.59
N LYS A 7 15.92 -2.61 11.27
CA LYS A 7 14.88 -1.84 11.97
C LYS A 7 14.00 -1.13 10.93
N TRP A 8 12.74 -1.54 10.83
CA TRP A 8 11.78 -0.93 9.91
C TRP A 8 11.18 0.34 10.50
N LYS A 9 11.05 1.38 9.68
CA LYS A 9 10.33 2.61 10.03
C LYS A 9 9.11 2.75 9.11
N VAL A 10 7.94 2.94 9.71
CA VAL A 10 6.72 3.26 8.95
C VAL A 10 6.85 4.66 8.35
N LEU A 11 6.75 4.77 7.02
CA LEU A 11 6.82 6.05 6.30
C LEU A 11 5.44 6.69 6.11
N HIS A 12 4.40 5.87 5.94
CA HIS A 12 3.04 6.33 5.67
C HIS A 12 1.99 5.37 6.25
N ARG A 13 0.83 5.91 6.63
CA ARG A 13 -0.38 5.17 7.02
C ARG A 13 -1.59 5.93 6.47
N ALA A 14 -2.57 5.19 5.95
CA ALA A 14 -3.84 5.73 5.48
C ALA A 14 -5.00 4.92 6.07
N GLN A 15 -6.11 5.58 6.36
CA GLN A 15 -7.37 4.96 6.79
C GLN A 15 -8.41 5.24 5.70
N PHE A 16 -9.03 4.19 5.18
CA PHE A 16 -9.96 4.30 4.05
C PHE A 16 -11.43 4.39 4.47
N GLY A 17 -11.77 3.94 5.69
CA GLY A 17 -13.15 3.95 6.18
C GLY A 17 -14.06 2.88 5.55
N GLU A 18 -13.48 1.97 4.77
CA GLU A 18 -14.15 0.88 4.08
C GLU A 18 -13.20 -0.33 4.01
N GLU A 19 -13.76 -1.50 3.72
CA GLU A 19 -13.00 -2.74 3.63
C GLU A 19 -12.03 -2.72 2.43
N THR A 20 -10.94 -3.49 2.54
CA THR A 20 -9.90 -3.56 1.51
C THR A 20 -9.32 -4.96 1.47
N TYR A 21 -9.67 -5.70 0.40
CA TYR A 21 -9.18 -7.06 0.16
C TYR A 21 -8.20 -7.17 -1.02
N ALA A 22 -7.91 -6.05 -1.67
CA ALA A 22 -7.09 -6.04 -2.88
C ALA A 22 -5.59 -6.11 -2.57
N THR A 23 -4.82 -6.76 -3.47
CA THR A 23 -3.37 -6.58 -3.53
C THR A 23 -3.07 -5.24 -4.22
N PRO A 24 -2.29 -4.33 -3.61
CA PRO A 24 -1.89 -3.08 -4.26
C PRO A 24 -1.11 -3.33 -5.55
N ALA A 25 -1.28 -2.48 -6.55
CA ALA A 25 -0.49 -2.50 -7.78
C ALA A 25 0.54 -1.37 -7.78
N ILE A 26 1.79 -1.69 -8.14
CA ILE A 26 2.90 -0.73 -8.18
C ILE A 26 3.35 -0.59 -9.63
N VAL A 27 3.23 0.62 -10.18
CA VAL A 27 3.64 0.93 -11.55
C VAL A 27 4.04 2.40 -11.65
N ASP A 28 5.11 2.69 -12.39
CA ASP A 28 5.61 4.05 -12.66
C ASP A 28 5.74 4.96 -11.43
N GLY A 29 6.26 4.40 -10.33
CA GLY A 29 6.46 5.13 -9.07
C GLY A 29 5.16 5.50 -8.35
N ARG A 30 4.05 4.81 -8.64
CA ARG A 30 2.75 5.01 -8.01
C ARG A 30 2.26 3.72 -7.38
N ILE A 31 1.47 3.88 -6.32
CA ILE A 31 0.75 2.78 -5.67
C ILE A 31 -0.73 2.96 -5.94
N TYR A 32 -1.34 1.96 -6.54
CA TYR A 32 -2.78 1.88 -6.78
C TYR A 32 -3.39 0.90 -5.80
N LEU A 33 -4.42 1.34 -5.08
CA LEU A 33 -5.12 0.51 -4.12
C LEU A 33 -6.62 0.64 -4.32
N ARG A 34 -7.25 -0.49 -4.60
CA ARG A 34 -8.70 -0.61 -4.67
C ARG A 34 -9.26 -0.99 -3.30
N THR A 35 -10.25 -0.24 -2.87
CA THR A 35 -11.13 -0.52 -1.73
C THR A 35 -12.48 -1.03 -2.26
N ASP A 36 -13.45 -1.30 -1.39
CA ASP A 36 -14.77 -1.76 -1.83
C ASP A 36 -15.49 -0.76 -2.75
N GLY A 37 -15.41 0.55 -2.46
CA GLY A 37 -16.08 1.60 -3.23
C GLY A 37 -15.18 2.45 -4.14
N HIS A 38 -13.86 2.42 -3.97
CA HIS A 38 -12.96 3.40 -4.60
C HIS A 38 -11.65 2.80 -5.13
N LEU A 39 -10.99 3.56 -6.00
CA LEU A 39 -9.62 3.30 -6.45
C LEU A 39 -8.76 4.53 -6.14
N TYR A 40 -7.78 4.36 -5.26
CA TYR A 40 -6.83 5.39 -4.86
C TYR A 40 -5.51 5.28 -5.63
N CYS A 41 -4.83 6.41 -5.82
CA CYS A 41 -3.49 6.50 -6.41
C CYS A 41 -2.59 7.38 -5.51
N PHE A 42 -1.48 6.82 -5.05
CA PHE A 42 -0.48 7.50 -4.21
C PHE A 42 0.83 7.71 -4.97
N ARG A 43 1.55 8.80 -4.65
CA ARG A 43 2.90 9.15 -5.13
C ARG A 43 3.81 9.46 -3.95
#